data_AF-A0A1H7AZV0-F1
#
_entry.id   AF-A0A1H7AZV0-F1
#
_cell.length_a   1.000
_cell.length_b   1.000
_cell.length_c   1.000
_cell.angle_alpha   90.00
_cell.angle_beta   90.00
_cell.angle_gamma   90.00
#
_symmetry.space_group_name_H-M   'P 1'
#
loop_
_entity.id
_entity.type
_entity.pdbx_description
1 polymer ?
#
loop_
_entity_poly.entity_id
_entity_poly.type
_entity_poly.pdbx_seq_one_letter_code
_entity_poly.pdbx_strand_id
1 'polypeptide(L)'
;MKPVENPQPSVVRLFPDYGDTVLWLNLPIDYELTGLPGDLVDELRAWELSYYASLTPEIKWKSAALATRFTEEGNRLAQRVADELGPGFEIEFRSYEEGVPTRRFRGIAAANATAVAAFTALVTESRDERLRISDAVASSGQGGITGWYAYAPRSGSVFESPPAGQE
;
A
#
# COMPACT_ATOMS: atom_id res chain seq x y z
N MET A 1 25.01 -27.62 4.21
CA MET A 1 24.50 -26.81 3.09
C MET A 1 23.24 -26.11 3.61
N LYS A 2 23.28 -24.80 3.88
CA LYS A 2 22.07 -24.08 4.31
C LYS A 2 21.10 -24.05 3.11
N PRO A 3 19.78 -24.27 3.31
CA PRO A 3 18.84 -24.08 2.22
C PRO A 3 18.98 -22.65 1.70
N VAL A 4 19.09 -22.50 0.38
CA VAL A 4 18.98 -21.20 -0.26
C VAL A 4 17.53 -20.77 -0.04
N GLU A 5 17.28 -19.91 0.95
CA GLU A 5 16.02 -19.20 1.04
C GLU A 5 15.90 -18.41 -0.25
N ASN A 6 15.00 -18.84 -1.15
CA ASN A 6 14.57 -17.97 -2.22
C ASN A 6 13.95 -16.74 -1.55
N PRO A 7 14.47 -15.52 -1.81
CA PRO A 7 13.91 -14.34 -1.19
C PRO A 7 12.42 -14.27 -1.56
N GLN A 8 11.57 -14.16 -0.54
CA GLN A 8 10.14 -13.97 -0.75
C GLN A 8 9.92 -12.71 -1.58
N PRO A 9 9.04 -12.75 -2.61
CA PRO A 9 8.76 -11.57 -3.42
C PRO A 9 8.23 -10.45 -2.53
N SER A 10 8.60 -9.21 -2.86
CA SER A 10 8.07 -8.05 -2.15
C SER A 10 6.65 -7.76 -2.61
N VAL A 11 5.73 -7.54 -1.67
CA VAL A 11 4.32 -7.32 -1.98
C VAL A 11 4.05 -5.82 -2.18
N VAL A 12 3.49 -5.48 -3.33
CA VAL A 12 2.91 -4.17 -3.62
C VAL A 12 1.39 -4.33 -3.61
N ARG A 13 0.69 -3.50 -2.84
CA ARG A 13 -0.77 -3.57 -2.75
C ARG A 13 -1.38 -2.61 -3.78
N LEU A 14 -2.46 -3.05 -4.41
CA LEU A 14 -3.24 -2.29 -5.37
C LEU A 14 -4.66 -2.11 -4.83
N PHE A 15 -5.05 -0.87 -4.51
CA PHE A 15 -6.42 -0.48 -4.16
C PHE A 15 -6.53 1.05 -4.11
N PRO A 16 -7.69 1.64 -4.46
CA PRO A 16 -7.96 3.07 -4.21
C PRO A 16 -8.07 3.40 -2.73
N ASP A 17 -7.47 4.49 -2.29
CA ASP A 17 -7.62 5.00 -0.92
C ASP A 17 -7.31 6.52 -0.94
N TYR A 18 -6.92 7.11 0.18
CA TYR A 18 -6.71 8.56 0.31
C TYR A 18 -5.49 9.13 -0.44
N GLY A 19 -4.64 8.32 -1.07
CA GLY A 19 -3.46 8.78 -1.80
C GLY A 19 -3.80 9.16 -3.23
N ASP A 20 -3.00 10.03 -3.86
CA ASP A 20 -3.09 10.34 -5.31
C ASP A 20 -2.55 9.18 -6.18
N THR A 21 -2.74 7.94 -5.72
CA THR A 21 -2.20 6.70 -6.26
C THR A 21 -2.94 5.49 -5.69
N VAL A 22 -3.07 4.46 -6.51
CA VAL A 22 -3.62 3.16 -6.07
C VAL A 22 -2.55 2.14 -5.66
N LEU A 23 -1.27 2.52 -5.68
CA LEU A 23 -0.14 1.64 -5.40
C LEU A 23 0.43 1.90 -4.00
N TRP A 24 0.58 0.83 -3.21
CA TRP A 24 0.95 0.94 -1.80
C TRP A 24 2.02 -0.07 -1.41
N LEU A 25 3.07 0.41 -0.73
CA LEU A 25 3.90 -0.45 0.13
C LEU A 25 3.35 -0.36 1.55
N ASN A 26 3.93 0.47 2.41
CA ASN A 26 3.32 0.93 3.66
C ASN A 26 2.55 2.22 3.49
N LEU A 27 3.16 3.11 2.72
CA LEU A 27 2.68 4.42 2.35
C LEU A 27 2.27 4.39 0.87
N PRO A 28 1.45 5.36 0.43
CA PRO A 28 1.17 5.53 -0.99
C PRO A 28 2.47 5.74 -1.77
N ILE A 29 2.54 5.18 -2.98
CA ILE A 29 3.69 5.33 -3.88
C ILE A 29 3.33 6.32 -4.98
N ASP A 30 4.02 7.46 -5.00
CA ASP A 30 3.87 8.47 -6.05
C ASP A 30 4.22 7.88 -7.42
N TYR A 31 3.36 8.06 -8.42
CA TYR A 31 3.53 7.47 -9.74
C TYR A 31 4.84 7.87 -10.43
N GLU A 32 5.29 9.09 -10.18
CA GLU A 32 6.53 9.67 -10.69
C GLU A 32 7.76 8.89 -10.21
N LEU A 33 7.66 8.19 -9.08
CA LEU A 33 8.72 7.37 -8.51
C LEU A 33 8.68 5.91 -8.98
N THR A 34 7.62 5.47 -9.67
CA THR A 34 7.41 4.05 -9.98
C THR A 34 8.19 3.55 -11.19
N GLY A 35 8.57 4.43 -12.12
CA GLY A 35 9.16 4.05 -13.39
C GLY A 35 8.22 3.26 -14.31
N LEU A 36 6.92 3.19 -14.00
CA LEU A 36 5.92 2.53 -14.83
C LEU A 36 5.67 3.33 -16.13
N PRO A 37 5.24 2.66 -17.21
CA PRO A 37 4.85 3.34 -18.45
C PRO A 37 3.70 4.32 -18.21
N GLY A 38 3.74 5.46 -18.91
CA GLY A 38 2.74 6.53 -18.73
C GLY A 38 1.31 6.09 -19.05
N ASP A 39 1.11 5.24 -20.05
CA ASP A 39 -0.20 4.68 -20.38
C ASP A 39 -0.76 3.82 -19.25
N LEU A 40 0.08 3.00 -18.60
CA LEU A 40 -0.32 2.21 -17.45
C LEU A 40 -0.66 3.10 -16.24
N VAL A 41 0.11 4.16 -16.00
CA VAL A 41 -0.19 5.15 -14.95
C VAL A 41 -1.53 5.83 -15.21
N ASP A 42 -1.80 6.24 -16.45
CA ASP A 42 -3.06 6.87 -16.82
C ASP A 42 -4.26 5.92 -16.66
N GLU A 43 -4.09 4.64 -16.99
CA GLU A 43 -5.13 3.63 -16.74
C GLU A 43 -5.38 3.38 -15.25
N LEU A 44 -4.33 3.36 -14.42
CA LEU A 44 -4.46 3.22 -12.96
C LEU A 44 -5.23 4.41 -12.35
N ARG A 45 -4.92 5.63 -12.80
CA ARG A 45 -5.65 6.85 -12.41
C ARG A 45 -7.10 6.81 -12.89
N ALA A 46 -7.33 6.41 -14.13
CA ALA A 46 -8.68 6.31 -14.69
C ALA A 46 -9.53 5.28 -13.95
N TRP A 47 -8.93 4.15 -13.56
CA TRP A 47 -9.59 3.12 -12.76
C TRP A 47 -10.00 3.63 -11.38
N GLU A 48 -9.13 4.36 -10.69
CA GLU A 48 -9.45 5.02 -9.41
C GLU A 48 -10.60 6.04 -9.54
N LEU A 49 -10.54 6.90 -10.56
CA LEU A 49 -11.63 7.84 -10.82
C LEU A 49 -12.95 7.12 -11.10
N SER A 50 -12.90 5.99 -11.82
CA SER A 50 -14.08 5.16 -12.09
C SER A 50 -14.65 4.53 -10.80
N TYR A 51 -13.81 4.21 -9.82
CA TYR A 51 -14.24 3.72 -8.51
C TYR A 51 -15.09 4.78 -7.82
N TYR A 52 -14.56 5.99 -7.62
CA TYR A 52 -15.31 7.07 -6.98
C TYR A 52 -16.58 7.45 -7.75
N ALA A 53 -16.52 7.47 -9.08
CA ALA A 53 -17.70 7.72 -9.92
C ALA A 53 -18.77 6.62 -9.80
N SER A 54 -18.40 5.41 -9.37
CA SER A 54 -19.30 4.26 -9.21
C SER A 54 -19.99 4.19 -7.85
N LEU A 55 -19.68 5.09 -6.92
CA LEU A 55 -20.22 5.10 -5.56
C LEU A 55 -21.29 6.19 -5.35
N THR A 56 -22.26 5.89 -4.49
CA THR A 56 -23.14 6.91 -3.91
C THR A 56 -22.38 7.77 -2.90
N PRO A 57 -22.93 8.93 -2.46
CA PRO A 57 -22.31 9.75 -1.41
C PRO A 57 -22.03 9.00 -0.10
N GLU A 58 -22.77 7.93 0.18
CA GLU A 58 -22.59 7.07 1.36
C GLU A 58 -21.57 5.94 1.14
N ILE A 59 -20.75 6.01 0.07
CA ILE A 59 -19.69 5.04 -0.25
C ILE A 59 -20.28 3.63 -0.48
N LYS A 60 -21.42 3.57 -1.17
CA LYS A 60 -22.04 2.32 -1.61
C LYS A 60 -21.98 2.19 -3.12
N TRP A 61 -21.79 0.97 -3.62
CA TRP A 61 -21.88 0.70 -5.05
C TRP A 61 -23.25 1.14 -5.60
N LYS A 62 -23.24 1.95 -6.68
CA LYS A 62 -24.48 2.33 -7.38
C LYS A 62 -25.18 1.13 -8.02
N SER A 63 -24.43 0.10 -8.39
CA SER A 63 -24.97 -1.19 -8.83
C SER A 63 -23.92 -2.31 -8.68
N ALA A 64 -24.38 -3.56 -8.60
CA ALA A 64 -23.51 -4.73 -8.58
C ALA A 64 -22.61 -4.81 -9.84
N ALA A 65 -23.16 -4.46 -11.01
CA ALA A 65 -22.39 -4.47 -12.26
C ALA A 65 -21.19 -3.50 -12.23
N LEU A 66 -21.29 -2.37 -11.51
CA LEU A 66 -20.16 -1.45 -11.35
C LEU A 66 -19.10 -2.01 -10.39
N ALA A 67 -19.52 -2.71 -9.34
CA ALA A 67 -18.60 -3.40 -8.44
C ALA A 67 -17.81 -4.49 -9.18
N THR A 68 -18.50 -5.31 -9.96
CA THR A 68 -17.87 -6.35 -10.78
C THR A 68 -16.89 -5.76 -11.80
N ARG A 69 -17.27 -4.67 -12.50
CA ARG A 69 -16.37 -3.98 -13.44
C ARG A 69 -15.12 -3.43 -12.74
N PHE A 70 -15.28 -2.84 -11.56
CA PHE A 70 -14.14 -2.38 -10.76
C PHE A 70 -13.17 -3.53 -10.44
N THR A 71 -13.70 -4.68 -10.02
CA THR A 71 -12.92 -5.88 -9.73
C THR A 71 -12.21 -6.43 -10.96
N GLU A 72 -12.92 -6.57 -12.09
CA GLU A 72 -12.36 -7.08 -13.35
C GLU A 72 -11.21 -6.21 -13.83
N GLU A 73 -11.40 -4.90 -13.82
CA GLU A 73 -10.38 -3.95 -14.27
C GLU A 73 -9.20 -3.88 -13.29
N GLY A 74 -9.46 -3.92 -11.98
CA GLY A 74 -8.41 -4.00 -10.97
C GLY A 74 -7.54 -5.25 -11.12
N ASN A 75 -8.15 -6.40 -11.46
CA ASN A 75 -7.39 -7.63 -11.75
C ASN A 75 -6.53 -7.48 -13.01
N ARG A 76 -7.06 -6.88 -14.08
CA ARG A 76 -6.32 -6.63 -15.32
C ARG A 76 -5.10 -5.74 -15.06
N LEU A 77 -5.30 -4.64 -14.34
CA LEU A 77 -4.24 -3.69 -13.99
C LEU A 77 -3.21 -4.31 -13.05
N ALA A 78 -3.64 -5.09 -12.06
CA ALA A 78 -2.73 -5.81 -11.17
C ALA A 78 -1.80 -6.76 -11.94
N GLN A 79 -2.33 -7.49 -12.92
CA GLN A 79 -1.50 -8.34 -13.77
C GLN A 79 -0.53 -7.50 -14.63
N ARG A 80 -0.99 -6.39 -15.23
CA ARG A 80 -0.09 -5.52 -16.01
C ARG A 80 1.06 -4.99 -15.17
N VAL A 81 0.80 -4.49 -13.96
CA VAL A 81 1.86 -4.03 -13.05
C VAL A 81 2.78 -5.20 -12.68
N ALA A 82 2.23 -6.40 -12.44
CA ALA A 82 3.04 -7.58 -12.15
C ALA A 82 3.98 -7.93 -13.32
N ASP A 83 3.53 -7.79 -14.57
CA ASP A 83 4.33 -8.06 -15.77
C ASP A 83 5.46 -7.03 -15.97
N GLU A 84 5.24 -5.77 -15.58
CA GLU A 84 6.30 -4.75 -15.58
C GLU A 84 7.42 -5.10 -14.58
N LEU A 85 7.05 -5.58 -13.38
CA LEU A 85 7.98 -5.82 -12.26
C LEU A 85 8.59 -7.23 -12.25
N GLY A 86 7.96 -8.20 -12.90
CA GLY A 86 8.43 -9.58 -12.96
C GLY A 86 8.40 -10.32 -11.62
N PRO A 87 9.17 -11.43 -11.49
CA PRO A 87 8.99 -12.39 -10.40
C PRO A 87 9.50 -11.92 -9.03
N GLY A 88 10.27 -10.83 -8.96
CA GLY A 88 10.76 -10.25 -7.70
C GLY A 88 9.66 -9.61 -6.86
N PHE A 89 8.50 -9.35 -7.46
CA PHE A 89 7.37 -8.67 -6.84
C PHE A 89 6.09 -9.50 -6.98
N GLU A 90 5.16 -9.25 -6.07
CA GLU A 90 3.79 -9.76 -6.12
C GLU A 90 2.83 -8.59 -5.94
N ILE A 91 1.85 -8.47 -6.83
CA ILE A 91 0.82 -7.45 -6.74
C ILE A 91 -0.38 -8.03 -6.04
N GLU A 92 -0.70 -7.52 -4.86
CA GLU A 92 -1.88 -7.89 -4.08
C GLU A 92 -3.02 -6.92 -4.37
N PHE A 93 -4.05 -7.39 -5.07
CA PHE A 93 -5.27 -6.61 -5.31
C PHE A 93 -6.35 -6.98 -4.31
N ARG A 94 -6.90 -5.97 -3.63
CA ARG A 94 -8.02 -6.09 -2.70
C ARG A 94 -9.23 -5.40 -3.31
N SER A 95 -10.23 -6.19 -3.70
CA SER A 95 -11.49 -5.61 -4.18
C SER A 95 -12.34 -5.08 -3.03
N TYR A 96 -13.14 -4.04 -3.32
CA TYR A 96 -14.22 -3.54 -2.48
C TYR A 96 -15.59 -4.12 -2.88
N GLU A 97 -15.63 -5.03 -3.85
CA GLU A 97 -16.81 -5.84 -4.15
C GLU A 97 -17.03 -6.88 -3.04
N GLU A 98 -18.26 -6.95 -2.54
CA GLU A 98 -18.61 -7.83 -1.43
C GLU A 98 -18.42 -9.31 -1.80
N GLY A 99 -17.79 -10.08 -0.90
CA GLY A 99 -17.55 -11.51 -1.10
C GLY A 99 -16.41 -11.87 -2.05
N VAL A 100 -15.72 -10.89 -2.64
CA VAL A 100 -14.55 -11.14 -3.50
C VAL A 100 -13.28 -11.24 -2.65
N PRO A 101 -12.54 -12.36 -2.73
CA PRO A 101 -11.29 -12.52 -1.98
C PRO A 101 -10.16 -11.70 -2.59
N THR A 102 -9.16 -11.36 -1.75
CA THR A 102 -7.89 -10.80 -2.19
C THR A 102 -7.22 -11.71 -3.23
N ARG A 103 -6.68 -11.11 -4.30
CA ARG A 103 -5.96 -11.81 -5.36
C ARG A 103 -4.52 -11.35 -5.44
N ARG A 104 -3.64 -12.25 -5.85
CA ARG A 104 -2.20 -12.01 -6.00
C ARG A 104 -1.76 -12.32 -7.42
N PHE A 105 -0.95 -11.44 -7.97
CA PHE A 105 -0.49 -11.47 -9.36
C PHE A 105 1.03 -11.42 -9.39
N ARG A 106 1.63 -12.21 -10.28
CA ARG A 106 3.08 -12.30 -10.42
C ARG A 106 3.45 -12.32 -11.89
N GLY A 107 4.39 -11.48 -12.28
CA GLY A 107 4.96 -11.50 -13.62
C GLY A 107 5.97 -12.64 -13.77
N ILE A 108 6.09 -13.16 -14.99
CA ILE A 108 7.03 -14.25 -15.32
C ILE A 108 8.43 -13.67 -15.61
N ALA A 109 8.48 -12.53 -16.28
CA ALA A 109 9.70 -11.80 -16.61
C ALA A 109 9.50 -10.33 -16.28
N ALA A 110 10.56 -9.64 -15.86
CA ALA A 110 10.50 -8.21 -15.66
C ALA A 110 10.65 -7.49 -17.01
N ALA A 111 9.54 -7.04 -17.58
CA ALA A 111 9.56 -6.35 -18.87
C ALA A 111 10.21 -4.96 -18.77
N ASN A 112 10.24 -4.36 -17.58
CA ASN A 112 10.67 -2.98 -17.38
C ASN A 112 11.72 -2.86 -16.27
N ALA A 113 12.99 -2.82 -16.67
CA ALA A 113 14.12 -2.72 -15.76
C ALA A 113 14.11 -1.42 -14.93
N THR A 114 13.58 -0.32 -15.47
CA THR A 114 13.45 0.96 -14.75
C THR A 114 12.46 0.84 -13.60
N ALA A 115 11.29 0.25 -13.86
CA ALA A 115 10.30 0.00 -12.82
C ALA A 115 10.83 -0.96 -11.75
N VAL A 116 11.52 -2.04 -12.14
CA VAL A 116 12.16 -2.95 -11.17
C VAL A 116 13.14 -2.21 -10.26
N ALA A 117 14.00 -1.36 -10.82
CA ALA A 117 14.98 -0.61 -10.05
C ALA A 117 14.31 0.35 -9.06
N ALA A 118 13.29 1.09 -9.54
CA ALA A 118 12.50 2.00 -8.73
C ALA A 118 11.79 1.30 -7.56
N PHE A 119 11.04 0.22 -7.82
CA PHE A 119 10.36 -0.53 -6.77
C PHE A 119 11.33 -1.21 -5.81
N THR A 120 12.51 -1.63 -6.28
CA THR A 120 13.56 -2.18 -5.42
C THR A 120 14.08 -1.13 -4.43
N ALA A 121 14.29 0.10 -4.91
CA ALA A 121 14.69 1.22 -4.06
C ALA A 121 13.62 1.56 -3.02
N LEU A 122 12.36 1.68 -3.44
CA LEU A 122 11.21 1.96 -2.56
C LEU A 122 11.03 0.89 -1.47
N VAL A 123 11.19 -0.40 -1.82
CA VAL A 123 11.12 -1.50 -0.84
C VAL A 123 12.28 -1.43 0.15
N THR A 124 13.48 -1.09 -0.32
CA THR A 124 14.66 -0.99 0.55
C THR A 124 14.48 0.13 1.56
N GLU A 125 14.11 1.33 1.08
CA GLU A 125 13.80 2.48 1.93
C GLU A 125 12.68 2.16 2.93
N SER A 126 11.60 1.53 2.48
CA SER A 126 10.49 1.15 3.35
C SER A 126 10.88 0.11 4.42
N ARG A 127 11.86 -0.75 4.16
CA ARG A 127 12.37 -1.71 5.15
C ARG A 127 13.26 -0.99 6.17
N ASP A 128 14.15 -0.13 5.71
CA ASP A 128 15.04 0.64 6.57
C ASP A 128 14.25 1.58 7.50
N GLU A 129 13.19 2.20 7.01
CA GLU A 129 12.26 3.00 7.81
C GLU A 129 11.63 2.18 8.94
N ARG A 130 11.10 1.00 8.62
CA ARG A 130 10.48 0.11 9.61
C ARG A 130 11.48 -0.33 10.68
N LEU A 131 12.71 -0.66 10.27
CA LEU A 131 13.76 -1.06 11.21
C LEU A 131 14.10 0.09 12.15
N ARG A 132 14.27 1.31 11.62
CA ARG A 132 14.58 2.50 12.43
C ARG A 132 13.47 2.81 13.44
N ILE A 133 12.19 2.74 13.03
CA ILE A 133 11.05 2.92 13.93
C ILE A 133 11.04 1.82 15.01
N SER A 134 11.25 0.56 14.62
CA SER A 134 11.31 -0.56 15.56
C SER A 134 12.41 -0.39 16.60
N ASP A 135 13.60 0.02 16.17
CA ASP A 135 14.75 0.26 17.05
C ASP A 135 14.50 1.43 18.00
N ALA A 136 13.86 2.51 17.52
CA ALA A 136 13.48 3.65 18.34
C ALA A 136 12.44 3.25 19.41
N VAL A 137 11.43 2.44 19.05
CA VAL A 137 10.43 1.90 19.98
C VAL A 137 11.08 1.00 21.04
N ALA A 138 11.96 0.08 20.62
CA ALA A 138 12.67 -0.82 21.53
C ALA A 138 13.59 -0.05 22.50
N SER A 139 14.28 0.98 22.01
CA SER A 139 15.17 1.82 22.83
C SER A 139 14.41 2.73 23.81
N SER A 140 13.18 3.14 23.45
CA SER A 140 12.32 3.96 24.31
C SER A 140 11.75 3.18 25.50
N GLY A 141 11.64 1.86 25.39
CA GLY A 141 11.18 0.95 26.45
C GLY A 141 12.15 0.77 27.64
N GLN A 142 13.35 1.37 27.60
CA GLN A 142 14.37 1.25 28.66
C GLN A 142 14.53 2.49 29.55
N GLY A 143 13.66 3.51 29.44
CA GLY A 143 13.68 4.63 30.41
C GLY A 143 12.95 5.93 30.02
N GLY A 144 12.18 5.96 28.93
CA GLY A 144 11.37 7.13 28.54
C GLY A 144 9.90 6.96 28.94
N ILE A 145 9.21 8.06 29.27
CA ILE A 145 7.76 8.07 29.44
C ILE A 145 7.13 7.69 28.09
N THR A 146 6.70 6.44 27.94
CA THR A 146 5.97 5.97 26.76
C THR A 146 4.49 6.31 26.91
N GLY A 147 4.08 7.45 26.36
CA GLY A 147 2.67 7.87 26.33
C GLY A 147 2.44 9.00 25.34
N TRP A 148 1.28 9.03 24.71
CA TRP A 148 0.85 10.21 23.95
C TRP A 148 0.39 11.30 24.92
N TYR A 149 0.74 12.54 24.63
CA TYR A 149 0.13 13.70 25.28
C TYR A 149 -0.63 14.55 24.26
N ALA A 150 -1.73 15.15 24.69
CA ALA A 150 -2.44 16.17 23.95
C ALA A 150 -2.24 17.53 24.62
N TYR A 151 -1.94 18.57 23.83
CA TYR A 151 -1.75 19.93 24.33
C TYR A 151 -2.86 20.85 23.81
N ALA A 152 -3.51 21.57 24.73
CA ALA A 152 -4.56 22.54 24.43
C ALA A 152 -3.99 23.99 24.49
N PRO A 153 -3.58 24.60 23.36
CA PRO A 153 -2.84 25.87 23.36
C PRO A 153 -3.62 27.06 23.89
N ARG A 154 -4.97 27.00 23.84
CA ARG A 154 -5.83 28.07 24.36
C ARG A 154 -6.01 28.05 25.87
N SER A 155 -5.88 26.89 26.52
CA SER A 155 -6.01 26.74 27.97
C SER A 155 -4.70 26.42 28.67
N GLY A 156 -3.64 26.07 27.91
CA GLY A 156 -2.36 25.61 28.44
C GLY A 156 -2.40 24.21 29.04
N SER A 157 -3.50 23.48 28.90
CA SER A 157 -3.67 22.15 29.50
C SER A 157 -2.89 21.08 28.72
N VAL A 158 -2.22 20.20 29.44
CA VAL A 158 -1.58 18.98 28.89
C VAL A 158 -2.32 17.77 29.43
N PHE A 159 -2.69 16.85 28.55
CA PHE A 159 -3.34 15.58 28.88
C PHE A 159 -2.38 14.46 28.52
N GLU A 160 -1.90 13.71 29.50
CA GLU A 160 -1.02 12.57 29.28
C GLU A 160 -1.85 11.27 29.27
N SER A 161 -1.49 10.31 28.42
CA SER A 161 -2.08 8.97 28.48
C SER A 161 -1.67 8.29 29.80
N PRO A 162 -2.58 7.56 30.47
CA PRO A 162 -2.20 6.78 31.63
C PRO A 162 -1.15 5.72 31.24
N PRO A 163 -0.24 5.34 32.16
CA PRO A 163 0.65 4.21 31.92
C PRO A 163 -0.18 2.95 31.65
N ALA A 164 0.23 2.17 30.65
CA ALA A 164 -0.47 0.93 30.29
C ALA A 164 -0.51 -0.02 31.51
N GLY A 165 -1.71 -0.30 32.04
CA GLY A 165 -1.92 -1.36 33.03
C GLY A 165 -2.73 -1.07 34.29
N GLN A 166 -3.80 -0.26 34.25
CA GLN A 166 -4.83 -0.29 35.30
C GLN A 166 -6.24 -0.26 34.67
N GLU A 167 -6.86 -1.44 34.59
CA GLU A 167 -8.32 -1.61 34.66
C GLU A 167 -8.70 -2.07 36.07
#